data_AF-A0A543JIT8-F1
#
_entry.id   AF-A0A543JIT8-F1
#
_cell.length_a   1.000
_cell.length_b   1.000
_cell.length_c   1.000
_cell.angle_alpha   90.00
_cell.angle_beta   90.00
_cell.angle_gamma   90.00
#
_symmetry.space_group_name_H-M   'P 1'
#
loop_
_entity.id
_entity.type
_entity.pdbx_description
1 polymer ?
#
loop_
_entity_poly.entity_id
_entity_poly.type
_entity_poly.pdbx_seq_one_letter_code
_entity_poly.pdbx_strand_id
1 'polypeptide(L)'
;MIQPFLALVLGLGGLVVALVGYLGRTERLPRNRFVGLRTPATMRSEEAFRVANRAAGPPTIIGGAVGVAGAVVAWFAPNDGTLLAAVLVTSIGMVPPMVVGVLRGIGAAKQES
;
A
#
# COMPACT_ATOMS: atom_id res chain seq x y z
N MET A 1 4.58 -8.53 -26.24
CA MET A 1 5.65 -7.62 -25.74
C MET A 1 5.26 -6.86 -24.47
N ILE A 2 3.98 -6.52 -24.26
CA ILE A 2 3.54 -5.71 -23.10
C ILE A 2 3.51 -6.46 -21.75
N GLN A 3 3.35 -7.80 -21.78
CA GLN A 3 3.20 -8.63 -20.58
C GLN A 3 4.32 -8.47 -19.54
N PRO A 4 5.61 -8.66 -19.87
CA PRO A 4 6.68 -8.54 -18.86
C PRO A 4 6.77 -7.12 -18.29
N PHE A 5 6.48 -6.10 -19.10
CA PHE A 5 6.47 -4.72 -18.66
C PHE A 5 5.34 -4.46 -17.64
N LEU A 6 4.11 -4.88 -17.94
CA LEU A 6 2.97 -4.71 -17.04
C LEU A 6 3.15 -5.47 -15.72
N ALA A 7 3.64 -6.72 -15.79
CA ALA A 7 3.94 -7.50 -14.60
C ALA A 7 5.04 -6.85 -13.74
N LEU A 8 6.10 -6.31 -14.36
CA LEU A 8 7.15 -5.59 -13.64
C LEU A 8 6.62 -4.33 -12.95
N VAL A 9 5.84 -3.50 -13.65
CA VAL A 9 5.24 -2.28 -13.10
C VAL A 9 4.34 -2.62 -11.91
N LEU A 10 3.49 -3.64 -12.04
CA LEU A 10 2.61 -4.09 -10.97
C LEU A 10 3.40 -4.60 -9.76
N GLY A 11 4.46 -5.36 -10.00
CA GLY A 11 5.31 -5.93 -8.95
C GLY A 11 6.11 -4.88 -8.20
N LEU A 12 6.72 -3.94 -8.92
CA LEU A 12 7.45 -2.81 -8.33
C LEU A 12 6.50 -1.89 -7.55
N GLY A 13 5.31 -1.63 -8.08
CA GLY A 13 4.28 -0.87 -7.38
C GLY A 13 3.86 -1.54 -6.07
N GLY A 14 3.56 -2.85 -6.11
CA GLY A 14 3.25 -3.64 -4.92
C GLY A 14 4.39 -3.63 -3.89
N LEU A 15 5.64 -3.78 -4.34
CA LEU A 15 6.81 -3.76 -3.48
C LEU A 15 6.98 -2.39 -2.79
N VAL A 16 6.84 -1.29 -3.52
CA VAL A 16 6.92 0.07 -2.95
C VAL A 16 5.83 0.26 -1.89
N VAL A 17 4.60 -0.16 -2.16
CA VAL A 17 3.50 -0.09 -1.19
C VAL A 17 3.83 -0.91 0.07
N ALA A 18 4.34 -2.14 -0.10
CA ALA A 18 4.73 -3.00 1.02
C ALA A 18 5.85 -2.35 1.86
N LEU A 19 6.87 -1.77 1.22
CA LEU A 19 7.97 -1.09 1.88
C LEU A 19 7.50 0.13 2.66
N VAL A 20 6.61 0.95 2.09
CA VAL A 20 6.01 2.09 2.80
C VAL A 20 5.22 1.61 4.02
N GLY A 21 4.42 0.55 3.88
CA GLY A 21 3.70 -0.06 5.01
C GLY A 21 4.64 -0.58 6.10
N TYR A 22 5.76 -1.20 5.71
CA TYR A 22 6.79 -1.68 6.64
C TYR A 22 7.48 -0.54 7.38
N LEU A 23 7.86 0.53 6.68
CA LEU A 23 8.45 1.73 7.29
C LEU A 23 7.46 2.43 8.22
N GLY A 24 6.17 2.47 7.87
CA GLY A 24 5.09 2.95 8.74
C GLY A 24 4.99 2.13 10.02
N ARG A 25 4.90 0.79 9.89
CA ARG A 25 4.85 -0.15 11.02
C ARG A 25 6.05 -0.04 11.96
N THR A 26 7.24 0.15 11.41
CA THR A 26 8.49 0.26 12.18
C THR A 26 8.75 1.67 12.71
N GLU A 27 7.82 2.62 12.50
CA GLU A 27 7.96 4.04 12.85
C GLU A 27 9.19 4.74 12.25
N ARG A 28 9.77 4.14 11.22
CA ARG A 28 10.91 4.70 10.48
C ARG A 28 10.46 5.55 9.29
N LEU A 29 9.14 5.74 9.13
CA LEU A 29 8.60 6.51 8.03
C LEU A 29 8.97 8.00 8.22
N PRO A 30 9.81 8.57 7.34
CA PRO A 30 10.17 9.97 7.45
C PRO A 30 8.94 10.83 7.19
N ARG A 31 8.76 11.89 7.98
CA ARG A 31 7.69 12.87 7.79
C ARG A 31 8.00 13.78 6.59
N ASN A 32 7.97 13.21 5.39
CA ASN A 32 8.22 13.92 4.13
C ASN A 32 6.91 14.31 3.42
N ARG A 33 7.02 14.93 2.24
CA ARG A 33 5.86 15.41 1.46
C ARG A 33 5.17 14.36 0.59
N PHE A 34 5.70 13.14 0.56
CA PHE A 34 5.32 12.13 -0.43
C PHE A 34 4.72 10.86 0.17
N VAL A 35 5.11 10.47 1.39
CA VAL A 35 4.63 9.22 2.02
C VAL A 35 3.95 9.46 3.36
N GLY A 36 3.00 8.58 3.68
CA GLY A 36 2.28 8.54 4.95
C GLY A 36 0.93 9.26 4.93
N LEU A 37 0.16 9.06 6.00
CA LEU A 37 -1.17 9.69 6.16
C LEU A 37 -1.02 11.18 6.48
N ARG A 38 -1.60 12.02 5.62
CA ARG A 38 -1.53 13.49 5.70
C ARG A 38 -2.91 14.12 5.86
N THR A 39 -3.59 13.74 6.93
CA THR A 39 -4.84 14.37 7.36
C THR A 39 -4.57 15.45 8.42
N PRO A 40 -5.53 16.37 8.67
CA PRO A 40 -5.41 17.34 9.75
C PRO A 40 -5.11 16.69 11.11
N ALA A 41 -5.71 15.53 11.42
CA ALA A 41 -5.47 14.81 12.68
C ALA A 41 -4.02 14.30 12.78
N THR A 42 -3.52 13.66 11.72
CA THR A 42 -2.16 13.09 11.68
C THR A 42 -1.06 14.14 11.61
N MET A 43 -1.39 15.38 11.23
CA MET A 43 -0.40 16.45 11.09
C MET A 43 -0.31 17.36 12.32
N ARG A 44 -1.09 17.11 13.38
CA ARG A 44 -1.06 17.88 14.64
C ARG A 44 0.26 17.78 15.39
N SER A 45 0.86 16.60 15.42
CA SER A 45 2.13 16.34 16.09
C SER A 45 2.91 15.26 15.35
N GLU A 46 4.21 15.14 15.65
CA GLU A 46 5.03 14.05 15.11
C GLU A 46 4.59 12.69 15.66
N GLU A 47 4.14 12.66 16.91
CA GLU A 47 3.59 11.46 17.55
C GLU A 47 2.32 10.98 16.86
N ALA A 48 1.35 11.88 16.62
CA ALA A 48 0.12 11.55 15.90
C ALA A 48 0.40 11.05 14.47
N PHE A 49 1.43 11.60 13.80
CA PHE A 49 1.88 11.08 12.50
C PHE A 49 2.45 9.66 12.64
N ARG A 50 3.32 9.44 13.63
CA ARG A 50 4.00 8.16 13.86
C ARG A 50 3.01 7.04 14.16
N VAL A 51 2.07 7.27 15.09
CA VAL A 51 1.08 6.27 15.49
C VAL A 51 0.05 5.99 14.41
N ALA A 52 -0.37 7.00 13.65
CA ALA A 52 -1.23 6.79 12.50
C ALA A 52 -0.59 5.89 11.45
N ASN A 53 0.68 6.14 11.10
CA ASN A 53 1.39 5.34 10.11
C ASN A 53 1.77 3.95 10.64
N ARG A 54 2.03 3.82 11.95
CA ARG A 54 2.21 2.51 12.60
C ARG A 54 0.93 1.67 12.51
N ALA A 55 -0.23 2.27 12.77
CA ALA A 55 -1.53 1.60 12.67
C ALA A 55 -1.93 1.27 11.22
N ALA A 56 -1.58 2.15 10.27
CA ALA A 56 -1.81 1.94 8.84
C ALA A 56 -0.85 0.91 8.22
N GLY A 57 0.33 0.71 8.81
CA GLY A 57 1.41 -0.11 8.28
C GLY A 57 1.01 -1.54 7.91
N PRO A 58 0.47 -2.36 8.83
CA PRO A 58 0.13 -3.75 8.53
C PRO A 58 -0.90 -3.91 7.39
N PRO A 59 -2.02 -3.16 7.37
CA PRO A 59 -2.90 -3.17 6.20
C PRO A 59 -2.19 -2.75 4.91
N THR A 60 -1.37 -1.70 4.94
CA THR A 60 -0.61 -1.29 3.74
C THR A 60 0.36 -2.37 3.25
N ILE A 61 1.01 -3.12 4.15
CA ILE A 61 1.85 -4.28 3.77
C ILE A 61 1.02 -5.34 3.04
N ILE A 62 -0.19 -5.64 3.52
CA ILE A 62 -1.10 -6.61 2.86
C ILE A 62 -1.45 -6.13 1.45
N GLY A 63 -1.78 -4.85 1.28
CA GLY A 63 -2.03 -4.27 -0.05
C GLY A 63 -0.83 -4.41 -0.99
N GLY A 64 0.38 -4.15 -0.49
CA GLY A 64 1.61 -4.36 -1.28
C GLY A 64 1.86 -5.82 -1.64
N ALA A 65 1.62 -6.75 -0.71
CA ALA A 65 1.74 -8.19 -0.95
C ALA A 65 0.75 -8.69 -2.02
N VAL A 66 -0.48 -8.16 -2.04
CA VAL A 66 -1.44 -8.43 -3.11
C VAL A 66 -0.89 -7.97 -4.46
N GLY A 67 -0.29 -6.78 -4.52
CA GLY A 67 0.36 -6.27 -5.74
C GLY A 67 1.49 -7.19 -6.25
N VAL A 68 2.36 -7.65 -5.35
CA VAL A 68 3.46 -8.58 -5.70
C VAL A 68 2.91 -9.93 -6.17
N ALA A 69 1.94 -10.50 -5.46
CA ALA A 69 1.30 -11.76 -5.87
C ALA A 69 0.61 -11.62 -7.24
N GLY A 70 -0.10 -10.51 -7.47
CA GLY A 70 -0.73 -10.20 -8.74
C GLY A 70 0.26 -10.06 -9.90
N ALA A 71 1.44 -9.50 -9.64
CA ALA A 71 2.52 -9.42 -10.62
C ALA A 71 3.06 -10.81 -11.02
N VAL A 72 3.19 -11.73 -10.05
CA VAL A 72 3.56 -13.12 -10.34
C VAL A 72 2.50 -13.78 -11.21
N VAL A 73 1.22 -13.60 -10.89
CA VAL A 73 0.11 -14.13 -11.72
C VAL A 73 0.14 -13.53 -13.13
N ALA A 74 0.32 -12.21 -13.25
CA ALA A 74 0.39 -11.51 -14.54
C ALA A 74 1.60 -11.95 -15.39
N TRP A 75 2.72 -12.32 -14.74
CA TRP A 75 3.92 -12.81 -15.43
C TRP A 75 3.67 -14.12 -16.20
N PHE A 76 2.84 -15.00 -15.63
CA PHE A 76 2.49 -16.30 -16.20
C PHE A 76 1.17 -16.31 -16.96
N ALA A 77 0.61 -15.15 -17.28
CA ALA A 77 -0.63 -15.06 -18.05
C ALA A 77 -0.45 -15.69 -19.46
N PRO A 78 -1.33 -16.63 -19.89
CA PRO A 78 -1.22 -17.29 -21.19
C PRO A 78 -1.66 -16.42 -22.38
N ASN A 79 -2.49 -15.39 -22.14
CA ASN A 79 -2.98 -14.48 -23.17
C ASN A 79 -3.36 -13.11 -22.61
N ASP A 80 -3.59 -12.14 -23.50
CA ASP A 80 -3.91 -10.75 -23.13
C ASP A 80 -5.17 -10.61 -22.27
N GLY A 81 -6.17 -11.49 -22.46
CA GLY A 81 -7.39 -11.49 -21.64
C GLY A 81 -7.12 -11.88 -20.19
N THR A 82 -6.33 -12.94 -19.98
CA THR A 82 -5.91 -13.36 -18.63
C THR A 82 -4.97 -12.35 -17.98
N LEU A 83 -4.12 -11.67 -18.77
CA LEU A 83 -3.27 -10.59 -18.29
C LEU A 83 -4.10 -9.40 -17.80
N LEU A 84 -5.08 -8.96 -18.60
CA LEU A 84 -5.98 -7.87 -18.23
C LEU A 84 -6.78 -8.21 -16.96
N ALA A 85 -7.32 -9.43 -16.88
CA ALA A 85 -8.05 -9.89 -15.70
C ALA A 85 -7.15 -9.88 -14.44
N ALA A 86 -5.92 -10.39 -14.53
CA ALA A 86 -4.97 -10.39 -13.42
C ALA A 86 -4.65 -8.97 -12.95
N VAL A 87 -4.39 -8.04 -13.87
CA VAL A 87 -4.11 -6.62 -13.55
C VAL A 87 -5.31 -5.97 -12.85
N LEU A 88 -6.52 -6.15 -13.38
CA LEU A 88 -7.73 -5.55 -12.80
C LEU A 88 -8.05 -6.12 -11.42
N VAL A 89 -8.04 -7.45 -11.28
CA VAL A 89 -8.31 -8.12 -10.00
C VAL A 89 -7.28 -7.71 -8.95
N THR A 90 -6.00 -7.65 -9.32
CA THR A 90 -4.94 -7.20 -8.40
C THR A 90 -5.16 -5.75 -7.99
N SER A 91 -5.38 -4.85 -8.96
CA SER A 91 -5.57 -3.42 -8.68
C SER A 91 -6.75 -3.20 -7.75
N ILE A 92 -7.87 -3.90 -7.96
CA ILE A 92 -9.04 -3.86 -7.08
C ILE A 92 -8.71 -4.47 -5.71
N GLY A 93 -8.02 -5.62 -5.68
CA GLY A 93 -7.66 -6.33 -4.45
C GLY A 93 -6.71 -5.54 -3.53
N MET A 94 -5.92 -4.62 -4.08
CA MET A 94 -5.07 -3.73 -3.28
C MET A 94 -5.86 -2.67 -2.51
N VAL A 95 -7.07 -2.29 -2.97
CA VAL A 95 -7.83 -1.17 -2.41
C VAL A 95 -8.35 -1.45 -0.99
N PRO A 96 -9.04 -2.57 -0.69
CA PRO A 96 -9.58 -2.83 0.64
C PRO A 96 -8.55 -2.72 1.78
N PRO A 97 -7.37 -3.36 1.73
CA PRO A 97 -6.40 -3.24 2.81
C PRO A 97 -5.85 -1.82 2.95
N MET A 98 -5.74 -1.05 1.86
CA MET A 98 -5.33 0.36 1.93
C MET A 98 -6.40 1.23 2.62
N VAL A 99 -7.68 1.00 2.32
CA VAL A 99 -8.80 1.70 2.99
C VAL A 99 -8.79 1.38 4.49
N VAL A 100 -8.61 0.11 4.87
CA VAL A 100 -8.47 -0.29 6.28
C VAL A 100 -7.28 0.42 6.95
N GLY A 101 -6.14 0.55 6.25
CA GLY A 101 -4.98 1.27 6.74
C GLY A 101 -5.27 2.75 7.02
N VAL A 102 -5.95 3.42 6.09
CA VAL A 102 -6.38 4.82 6.26
C VAL A 102 -7.30 4.97 7.47
N LEU A 103 -8.34 4.13 7.57
CA LEU A 103 -9.32 4.20 8.66
C LEU A 103 -8.66 3.97 10.02
N ARG A 104 -7.79 2.95 10.13
CA ARG A 104 -7.05 2.65 11.37
C ARG A 104 -6.10 3.77 11.75
N GLY A 105 -5.37 4.33 10.78
CA GLY A 105 -4.42 5.40 11.05
C GLY A 105 -5.10 6.70 11.49
N ILE A 106 -6.21 7.09 10.85
CA ILE A 106 -6.99 8.27 11.28
C ILE A 106 -7.58 8.05 12.67
N GLY A 107 -8.11 6.85 12.94
CA GLY A 107 -8.65 6.50 14.25
C GLY A 107 -7.60 6.59 15.35
N ALA A 108 -6.40 6.06 15.12
CA ALA A 108 -5.30 6.09 16.06
C ALA A 108 -4.83 7.54 16.34
N ALA A 109 -4.70 8.38 15.30
CA ALA A 109 -4.30 9.78 15.46
C ALA A 109 -5.26 10.62 16.31
N LYS A 110 -6.57 10.26 16.33
CA LYS A 110 -7.57 10.97 17.13
C LYS A 110 -7.55 10.59 18.60
N GLN A 111 -7.00 9.43 18.94
CA GLN A 111 -6.91 8.96 20.33
C GLN A 111 -5.72 9.57 21.08
N GLU A 112 -4.73 10.06 20.34
CA GLU A 112 -3.51 10.69 20.89
C GLU A 112 -3.60 12.22 21.00
N SER A 113 -4.77 12.80 20.73
CA SER A 113 -5.04 14.25 20.81
C SER A 113 -6.01 14.57 21.93
#